data_AF-A0A3C1VAD6-F1
#
_entry.id   AF-A0A3C1VAD6-F1
#
_cell.length_a   1.000
_cell.length_b   1.000
_cell.length_c   1.000
_cell.angle_alpha   90.00
_cell.angle_beta   90.00
_cell.angle_gamma   90.00
#
_symmetry.space_group_name_H-M   'P 1'
#
loop_
_entity.id
_entity.type
_entity.pdbx_description
1 polymer ?
#
loop_
_entity_poly.entity_id
_entity_poly.type
_entity_poly.pdbx_seq_one_letter_code
_entity_poly.pdbx_strand_id
1 'polypeptide(L)'
;GDAPLTYQWRAGAVGGGVYTNLVDAGNVSGSTTTNLVITNVVPANDLDYVVVVSNAAGAVTSSVVTLTVQPDPVIVTQPVSLTLYEHQTAQFSVSTLGVLPQSYQWQAGATGSGTYTNLSNGGKISGATTTKLTIADIGLENAGDYVFTVTNAGVGVVSTVATLTVLATNPPENITMSVQQAQNMDWNNGPDWSDGLAVLVSSGFKPGSTYEILAGARLRTPTNTLGGTFPGNQITVDGSGVFVNNNDTTIGEIRLKHASVYFKKLIMNGGQIDQGDNSVGIIAGEMDILANTPLYVDNAAGQDRQIQIDAWLTGSGNIEWRQYSAAFTANLNITGTSNTFSGQWHVFQGALLGSGTNSLGTNDITVDASGALETSYNVNNTSGSLVLNG
;
A
#
# COMPACT_ATOMS: atom_id res chain seq x y z
N GLY A 1 -13.71 -69.67 8.10
CA GLY A 1 -14.28 -70.61 9.08
C GLY A 1 -15.52 -71.22 8.49
N ASP A 2 -16.01 -72.31 9.08
CA ASP A 2 -17.24 -72.96 8.63
C ASP A 2 -18.45 -72.07 8.87
N ALA A 3 -19.36 -72.08 7.90
CA ALA A 3 -20.62 -71.35 7.94
C ALA A 3 -21.57 -71.93 9.02
N PRO A 4 -22.58 -71.17 9.49
CA PRO A 4 -22.89 -69.79 9.11
C PRO A 4 -21.94 -68.76 9.74
N LEU A 5 -21.56 -67.75 8.96
CA LEU A 5 -20.79 -66.59 9.44
C LEU A 5 -21.75 -65.42 9.66
N THR A 6 -21.55 -64.69 10.77
CA THR A 6 -22.21 -63.41 11.03
C THR A 6 -21.19 -62.29 11.06
N TYR A 7 -21.56 -61.11 10.56
CA TYR A 7 -20.68 -59.94 10.47
C TYR A 7 -21.26 -58.81 11.31
N GLN A 8 -20.37 -58.02 11.92
CA GLN A 8 -20.73 -56.77 12.58
C GLN A 8 -19.63 -55.74 12.38
N TRP A 9 -19.91 -54.72 11.59
CA TRP A 9 -19.03 -53.56 11.45
C TRP A 9 -19.09 -52.69 12.70
N ARG A 10 -17.93 -52.18 13.09
CA ARG A 10 -17.75 -51.28 14.22
C ARG A 10 -16.85 -50.11 13.83
N ALA A 11 -17.10 -48.95 14.40
CA ALA A 11 -16.28 -47.75 14.19
C ALA A 11 -15.84 -47.12 15.51
N GLY A 12 -14.68 -46.45 15.47
CA GLY A 12 -14.06 -45.79 16.62
C GLY A 12 -13.22 -44.60 16.20
N ALA A 13 -12.89 -43.72 17.16
CA ALA A 13 -11.97 -42.62 16.90
C ALA A 13 -10.61 -43.15 16.41
N VAL A 14 -9.99 -42.46 15.45
CA VAL A 14 -8.71 -42.86 14.86
C VAL A 14 -7.65 -43.07 15.95
N GLY A 15 -7.04 -44.25 15.98
CA GLY A 15 -6.03 -44.64 16.98
C GLY A 15 -6.58 -44.89 18.39
N GLY A 16 -7.90 -44.79 18.61
CA GLY A 16 -8.53 -44.93 19.93
C GLY A 16 -8.66 -46.36 20.44
N GLY A 17 -8.58 -47.37 19.56
CA GLY A 17 -8.65 -48.79 19.92
C GLY A 17 -9.99 -49.27 20.50
N VAL A 18 -10.96 -48.38 20.66
CA VAL A 18 -12.31 -48.64 21.17
C VAL A 18 -13.31 -48.47 20.03
N TYR A 19 -14.11 -49.52 19.78
CA TYR A 19 -15.05 -49.56 18.65
C TYR A 19 -16.48 -49.81 19.12
N THR A 20 -17.43 -49.13 18.48
CA THR A 20 -18.87 -49.23 18.72
C THR A 20 -19.57 -49.86 17.51
N ASN A 21 -20.60 -50.68 17.72
CA ASN A 21 -21.34 -51.32 16.63
C ASN A 21 -22.00 -50.27 15.74
N LEU A 22 -21.78 -50.38 14.43
CA LEU A 22 -22.53 -49.63 13.44
C LEU A 22 -23.89 -50.28 13.20
N VAL A 23 -24.89 -49.43 12.95
CA VAL A 23 -26.24 -49.84 12.56
C VAL A 23 -26.56 -49.22 11.20
N ASP A 24 -27.36 -49.93 10.40
CA ASP A 24 -27.84 -49.41 9.13
C ASP A 24 -28.82 -48.26 9.38
N ALA A 25 -28.32 -47.04 9.18
CA ALA A 25 -29.05 -45.81 9.41
C ALA A 25 -28.38 -44.64 8.68
N GLY A 26 -29.19 -43.71 8.18
CA GLY A 26 -28.70 -42.51 7.52
C GLY A 26 -27.85 -42.83 6.29
N ASN A 27 -26.56 -42.50 6.38
CA ASN A 27 -25.62 -42.69 5.28
C ASN A 27 -24.85 -44.03 5.33
N VAL A 28 -25.10 -44.88 6.33
CA VAL A 28 -24.45 -46.17 6.53
C VAL A 28 -25.40 -47.32 6.18
N SER A 29 -24.92 -48.30 5.41
CA SER A 29 -25.64 -49.54 5.08
C SER A 29 -24.71 -50.74 5.00
N GLY A 30 -25.24 -51.95 5.24
CA GLY A 30 -24.47 -53.19 5.19
C GLY A 30 -23.69 -53.50 6.46
N SER A 31 -24.05 -52.90 7.61
CA SER A 31 -23.32 -53.02 8.87
C SER A 31 -23.24 -54.45 9.42
N THR A 32 -24.09 -55.36 8.95
CA THR A 32 -24.05 -56.80 9.28
C THR A 32 -23.71 -57.69 8.09
N THR A 33 -23.07 -57.14 7.05
CA THR A 33 -22.69 -57.86 5.84
C THR A 33 -21.18 -57.84 5.62
N THR A 34 -20.71 -58.52 4.57
CA THR A 34 -19.30 -58.48 4.16
C THR A 34 -18.85 -57.09 3.69
N ASN A 35 -19.77 -56.23 3.26
CA ASN A 35 -19.47 -54.91 2.70
C ASN A 35 -20.18 -53.80 3.49
N LEU A 36 -19.42 -52.88 4.07
CA LEU A 36 -19.95 -51.63 4.61
C LEU A 36 -19.97 -50.57 3.51
N VAL A 37 -21.11 -49.91 3.33
CA VAL A 37 -21.25 -48.79 2.40
C VAL A 37 -21.60 -47.54 3.18
N ILE A 38 -20.76 -46.51 3.06
CA ILE A 38 -21.00 -45.17 3.59
C ILE A 38 -21.17 -44.24 2.39
N THR A 39 -22.37 -43.69 2.21
CA THR A 39 -22.67 -42.70 1.17
C THR A 39 -22.51 -41.28 1.73
N ASN A 40 -22.44 -40.25 0.87
CA ASN A 40 -22.39 -38.84 1.28
C ASN A 40 -21.45 -38.59 2.48
N VAL A 41 -20.21 -39.05 2.34
CA VAL A 41 -19.21 -39.05 3.42
C VAL A 41 -18.97 -37.61 3.90
N VAL A 42 -19.05 -37.40 5.21
CA VAL A 42 -18.80 -36.11 5.88
C VAL A 42 -17.64 -36.23 6.86
N PRO A 43 -17.02 -35.12 7.32
CA PRO A 43 -15.88 -35.19 8.26
C PRO A 43 -16.11 -36.03 9.52
N ALA A 44 -17.37 -36.15 9.98
CA ALA A 44 -17.71 -37.02 11.11
C ALA A 44 -17.54 -38.53 10.85
N ASN A 45 -17.38 -38.94 9.59
CA ASN A 45 -17.08 -40.32 9.20
C ASN A 45 -15.58 -40.64 9.22
N ASP A 46 -14.71 -39.66 9.50
CA ASP A 46 -13.25 -39.84 9.62
C ASP A 46 -12.92 -40.65 10.89
N LEU A 47 -12.91 -41.98 10.73
CA LEU A 47 -12.90 -42.95 11.82
C LEU A 47 -12.11 -44.20 11.40
N ASP A 48 -11.74 -45.00 12.41
CA ASP A 48 -11.24 -46.36 12.23
C ASP A 48 -12.40 -47.35 12.22
N TYR A 49 -12.43 -48.23 11.23
CA TYR A 49 -13.45 -49.26 11.05
C TYR A 49 -12.84 -50.65 11.18
N VAL A 50 -13.58 -51.55 11.81
CA VAL A 50 -13.27 -52.98 11.89
C VAL A 50 -14.54 -53.79 11.65
N VAL A 51 -14.39 -55.00 11.14
CA VAL A 51 -15.50 -55.97 11.10
C VAL A 51 -15.18 -57.13 12.03
N VAL A 52 -16.14 -57.47 12.88
CA VAL A 52 -16.10 -58.69 13.68
C VAL A 52 -16.85 -59.77 12.92
N VAL A 53 -16.18 -60.89 12.66
CA VAL A 53 -16.76 -62.06 12.00
C VAL A 53 -16.83 -63.19 13.00
N SER A 54 -18.00 -63.81 13.16
CA SER A 54 -18.22 -64.88 14.15
C SER A 54 -18.97 -66.08 13.59
N ASN A 55 -18.74 -67.23 14.21
CA ASN A 55 -19.50 -68.47 14.06
C ASN A 55 -19.60 -69.20 15.40
N ALA A 56 -20.09 -70.44 15.40
CA ALA A 56 -20.26 -71.23 16.62
C ALA A 56 -18.96 -71.48 17.40
N ALA A 57 -17.78 -71.39 16.76
CA ALA A 57 -16.49 -71.63 17.38
C ALA A 57 -15.87 -70.37 18.01
N GLY A 58 -16.36 -69.17 17.69
CA GLY A 58 -15.84 -67.92 18.23
C GLY A 58 -15.95 -66.74 17.25
N ALA A 59 -15.20 -65.68 17.55
CA ALA A 59 -15.17 -64.45 16.76
C ALA A 59 -13.72 -63.98 16.51
N VAL A 60 -13.51 -63.36 15.36
CA VAL A 60 -12.25 -62.67 15.00
C VAL A 60 -12.55 -61.26 14.52
N THR A 61 -11.68 -60.31 14.85
CA THR A 61 -11.76 -58.93 14.38
C THR A 61 -10.77 -58.74 13.24
N SER A 62 -11.18 -58.04 12.18
CA SER A 62 -10.29 -57.68 11.08
C SER A 62 -9.14 -56.78 11.55
N SER A 63 -8.16 -56.56 10.66
CA SER A 63 -7.31 -55.38 10.77
C SER A 63 -8.15 -54.10 10.70
N VAL A 64 -7.60 -53.01 11.23
CA VAL A 64 -8.22 -51.68 11.20
C VAL A 64 -8.10 -51.09 9.79
N VAL A 65 -9.19 -50.48 9.30
CA VAL A 65 -9.17 -49.60 8.13
C VAL A 65 -9.56 -48.18 8.56
N THR A 66 -8.71 -47.20 8.28
CA THR A 66 -8.96 -45.79 8.57
C THR A 66 -9.59 -45.13 7.36
N LEU A 67 -10.76 -44.52 7.52
CA LEU A 67 -11.36 -43.63 6.52
C LEU A 67 -10.93 -42.20 6.84
N THR A 68 -10.26 -41.53 5.91
CA THR A 68 -9.95 -40.10 6.03
C THR A 68 -10.87 -39.30 5.11
N VAL A 69 -11.53 -38.27 5.66
CA VAL A 69 -12.46 -37.44 4.90
C VAL A 69 -11.82 -36.08 4.65
N GLN A 70 -11.57 -35.78 3.38
CA GLN A 70 -10.93 -34.51 2.99
C GLN A 70 -12.01 -33.50 2.58
N PRO A 71 -12.24 -32.42 3.35
CA PRO A 71 -13.13 -31.36 2.93
C PRO A 71 -12.62 -30.68 1.66
N ASP A 72 -13.56 -30.39 0.77
CA ASP A 72 -13.35 -29.68 -0.48
C ASP A 72 -12.70 -28.30 -0.25
N PRO A 73 -11.94 -27.79 -1.22
CA PRO A 73 -11.36 -26.46 -1.11
C PRO A 73 -12.47 -25.40 -1.22
N VAL A 74 -12.33 -24.29 -0.49
CA VAL A 74 -13.26 -23.16 -0.55
C VAL A 74 -12.48 -21.88 -0.79
N ILE A 75 -12.97 -21.03 -1.69
CA ILE A 75 -12.44 -19.68 -1.90
C ILE A 75 -13.19 -18.71 -0.99
N VAL A 76 -12.49 -18.15 -0.01
CA VAL A 76 -13.07 -17.27 1.01
C VAL A 76 -13.05 -15.81 0.56
N THR A 77 -11.93 -15.36 0.01
CA THR A 77 -11.82 -14.03 -0.61
C THR A 77 -11.75 -14.21 -2.11
N GLN A 78 -12.74 -13.65 -2.79
CA GLN A 78 -12.82 -13.62 -4.26
C GLN A 78 -11.90 -12.54 -4.83
N PRO A 79 -11.39 -12.71 -6.07
CA PRO A 79 -10.65 -11.66 -6.73
C PRO A 79 -11.57 -10.49 -7.10
N VAL A 80 -11.01 -9.28 -7.14
CA VAL A 80 -11.74 -8.04 -7.43
C VAL A 80 -11.29 -7.49 -8.79
N SER A 81 -12.24 -7.00 -9.59
CA SER A 81 -11.97 -6.35 -10.87
C SER A 81 -11.11 -5.09 -10.71
N LEU A 82 -10.29 -4.80 -11.71
CA LEU A 82 -9.36 -3.67 -11.71
C LEU A 82 -9.56 -2.81 -12.97
N THR A 83 -9.41 -1.50 -12.83
CA THR A 83 -9.28 -0.57 -13.96
C THR A 83 -7.96 0.18 -13.79
N LEU A 84 -7.05 -0.03 -14.72
CA LEU A 84 -5.68 0.48 -14.67
C LEU A 84 -5.29 1.06 -16.03
N TYR A 85 -4.27 1.91 -16.05
CA TYR A 85 -3.65 2.41 -17.28
C TYR A 85 -2.53 1.47 -17.73
N GLU A 86 -2.14 1.54 -19.00
CA GLU A 86 -0.94 0.85 -19.51
C GLU A 86 0.30 1.17 -18.66
N HIS A 87 1.26 0.25 -18.67
CA HIS A 87 2.51 0.26 -17.89
C HIS A 87 2.34 0.12 -16.37
N GLN A 88 1.11 0.09 -15.85
CA GLN A 88 0.85 -0.22 -14.46
C GLN A 88 0.99 -1.73 -14.16
N THR A 89 0.95 -2.08 -12.88
CA THR A 89 0.99 -3.49 -12.43
C THR A 89 -0.39 -3.90 -11.93
N ALA A 90 -0.99 -4.92 -12.54
CA ALA A 90 -2.22 -5.53 -12.04
C ALA A 90 -1.91 -6.61 -11.00
N GLN A 91 -2.63 -6.62 -9.87
CA GLN A 91 -2.51 -7.65 -8.84
C GLN A 91 -3.88 -8.17 -8.44
N PHE A 92 -4.10 -9.47 -8.65
CA PHE A 92 -5.28 -10.18 -8.16
C PHE A 92 -4.89 -11.06 -6.99
N SER A 93 -5.72 -11.07 -5.94
CA SER A 93 -5.51 -11.88 -4.76
C SER A 93 -6.77 -12.66 -4.40
N VAL A 94 -6.55 -13.84 -3.83
CA VAL A 94 -7.58 -14.71 -3.28
C VAL A 94 -7.12 -15.29 -1.96
N SER A 95 -8.05 -15.83 -1.18
CA SER A 95 -7.72 -16.67 -0.02
C SER A 95 -8.52 -17.96 -0.08
N THR A 96 -7.89 -19.09 0.27
CA THR A 96 -8.50 -20.42 0.24
C THR A 96 -8.46 -21.08 1.61
N LEU A 97 -9.44 -21.94 1.87
CA LEU A 97 -9.47 -22.89 2.98
C LEU A 97 -9.64 -24.31 2.42
N GLY A 98 -9.39 -25.32 3.25
CA GLY A 98 -9.51 -26.74 2.90
C GLY A 98 -8.28 -27.54 3.28
N VAL A 99 -8.31 -28.85 3.04
CA VAL A 99 -7.17 -29.73 3.33
C VAL A 99 -6.07 -29.56 2.28
N LEU A 100 -4.81 -29.78 2.70
CA LEU A 100 -3.63 -29.77 1.85
C LEU A 100 -3.28 -31.20 1.38
N PRO A 101 -2.62 -31.37 0.22
CA PRO A 101 -2.09 -30.32 -0.66
C PRO A 101 -3.17 -29.70 -1.57
N GLN A 102 -3.14 -28.37 -1.69
CA GLN A 102 -3.92 -27.63 -2.68
C GLN A 102 -3.04 -27.26 -3.88
N SER A 103 -3.62 -27.36 -5.07
CA SER A 103 -3.03 -26.85 -6.31
C SER A 103 -3.80 -25.61 -6.77
N TYR A 104 -3.08 -24.59 -7.21
CA TYR A 104 -3.65 -23.31 -7.63
C TYR A 104 -3.34 -23.04 -9.09
N GLN A 105 -4.29 -22.46 -9.81
CA GLN A 105 -4.12 -22.08 -11.20
C GLN A 105 -4.95 -20.84 -11.51
N TRP A 106 -4.28 -19.77 -11.94
CA TRP A 106 -4.91 -18.62 -12.57
C TRP A 106 -5.13 -18.88 -14.05
N GLN A 107 -6.26 -18.42 -14.57
CA GLN A 107 -6.64 -18.58 -15.96
C GLN A 107 -7.20 -17.24 -16.47
N ALA A 108 -6.99 -16.94 -17.74
CA ALA A 108 -7.48 -15.71 -18.37
C ALA A 108 -8.22 -16.00 -19.66
N GLY A 109 -9.14 -15.11 -20.03
CA GLY A 109 -9.92 -15.16 -21.26
C GLY A 109 -10.38 -13.77 -21.68
N ALA A 110 -10.88 -13.64 -22.91
CA ALA A 110 -11.50 -12.39 -23.35
C ALA A 110 -12.74 -12.08 -22.47
N THR A 111 -13.02 -10.80 -22.23
CA THR A 111 -14.16 -10.38 -21.40
C THR A 111 -15.48 -10.99 -21.89
N GLY A 112 -16.19 -11.67 -21.01
CA GLY A 112 -17.46 -12.33 -21.29
C GLY A 112 -17.36 -13.59 -22.15
N SER A 113 -16.15 -14.12 -22.43
CA SER A 113 -16.00 -15.32 -23.28
C SER A 113 -16.51 -16.60 -22.63
N GLY A 114 -16.52 -16.66 -21.29
CA GLY A 114 -16.75 -17.89 -20.52
C GLY A 114 -15.69 -18.99 -20.77
N THR A 115 -14.63 -18.69 -21.52
CA THR A 115 -13.57 -19.63 -21.90
C THR A 115 -12.24 -19.08 -21.42
N TYR A 116 -11.54 -19.86 -20.60
CA TYR A 116 -10.29 -19.44 -19.94
C TYR A 116 -9.15 -20.40 -20.26
N THR A 117 -7.95 -19.85 -20.42
CA THR A 117 -6.70 -20.59 -20.61
C THR A 117 -5.77 -20.41 -19.43
N ASN A 118 -5.05 -21.47 -19.05
CA ASN A 118 -4.10 -21.42 -17.94
C ASN A 118 -3.00 -20.37 -18.21
N LEU A 119 -2.79 -19.50 -17.24
CA LEU A 119 -1.64 -18.62 -17.22
C LEU A 119 -0.41 -19.40 -16.75
N SER A 120 0.75 -19.04 -17.30
CA SER A 120 2.05 -19.53 -16.86
C SER A 120 2.92 -18.37 -16.39
N ASN A 121 3.83 -18.64 -15.46
CA ASN A 121 4.83 -17.66 -15.05
C ASN A 121 5.82 -17.43 -16.20
N GLY A 122 6.20 -16.17 -16.41
CA GLY A 122 7.12 -15.75 -17.47
C GLY A 122 6.74 -14.39 -18.06
N GLY A 123 7.73 -13.70 -18.61
CA GLY A 123 7.53 -12.34 -19.14
C GLY A 123 6.98 -11.40 -18.06
N LYS A 124 5.79 -10.85 -18.32
CA LYS A 124 5.06 -9.94 -17.43
C LYS A 124 4.35 -10.63 -16.24
N ILE A 125 4.19 -11.96 -16.28
CA ILE A 125 3.32 -12.71 -15.36
C ILE A 125 4.13 -13.42 -14.28
N SER A 126 3.72 -13.28 -13.03
CA SER A 126 4.21 -14.06 -11.89
C SER A 126 3.08 -14.44 -10.93
N GLY A 127 3.24 -15.54 -10.19
CA GLY A 127 2.22 -16.03 -9.25
C GLY A 127 1.03 -16.75 -9.91
N ALA A 128 1.16 -17.22 -11.15
CA ALA A 128 0.10 -17.93 -11.87
C ALA A 128 -0.40 -19.20 -11.16
N THR A 129 0.40 -19.77 -10.26
CA THR A 129 0.06 -20.94 -9.44
C THR A 129 0.11 -20.64 -7.93
N THR A 130 -0.15 -19.38 -7.55
CA THR A 130 -0.22 -18.95 -6.14
C THR A 130 -1.54 -18.23 -5.89
N THR A 131 -1.82 -17.89 -4.63
CA THR A 131 -2.99 -17.08 -4.25
C THR A 131 -2.87 -15.60 -4.66
N LYS A 132 -1.76 -15.17 -5.26
CA LYS A 132 -1.53 -13.81 -5.73
C LYS A 132 -0.95 -13.80 -7.13
N LEU A 133 -1.76 -13.41 -8.12
CA LEU A 133 -1.32 -13.15 -9.49
C LEU A 133 -0.81 -11.72 -9.62
N THR A 134 0.34 -11.55 -10.25
CA THR A 134 0.90 -10.24 -10.60
C THR A 134 1.20 -10.19 -12.10
N ILE A 135 0.71 -9.14 -12.77
CA ILE A 135 0.98 -8.84 -14.18
C ILE A 135 1.63 -7.46 -14.21
N ALA A 136 2.95 -7.41 -14.40
CA ALA A 136 3.72 -6.18 -14.47
C ALA A 136 3.64 -5.56 -15.87
N ASP A 137 3.83 -4.23 -15.96
CA ASP A 137 3.91 -3.49 -17.23
C ASP A 137 2.76 -3.85 -18.19
N ILE A 138 1.52 -3.75 -17.72
CA ILE A 138 0.36 -4.17 -18.49
C ILE A 138 0.20 -3.35 -19.77
N GLY A 139 -0.21 -3.97 -20.87
CA GLY A 139 -0.69 -3.29 -22.07
C GLY A 139 -2.14 -3.64 -22.36
N LEU A 140 -2.74 -3.03 -23.39
CA LEU A 140 -4.12 -3.31 -23.80
C LEU A 140 -4.37 -4.82 -24.07
N GLU A 141 -3.34 -5.57 -24.44
CA GLU A 141 -3.38 -7.02 -24.64
C GLU A 141 -3.68 -7.83 -23.36
N ASN A 142 -3.50 -7.21 -22.18
CA ASN A 142 -3.78 -7.87 -20.90
C ASN A 142 -5.22 -7.65 -20.43
N ALA A 143 -6.01 -6.81 -21.09
CA ALA A 143 -7.42 -6.63 -20.76
C ALA A 143 -8.20 -7.93 -20.98
N GLY A 144 -9.05 -8.29 -20.03
CA GLY A 144 -9.79 -9.55 -20.07
C GLY A 144 -10.32 -9.99 -18.71
N ASP A 145 -10.93 -11.16 -18.70
CA ASP A 145 -11.47 -11.80 -17.51
C ASP A 145 -10.46 -12.80 -16.95
N TYR A 146 -10.28 -12.75 -15.63
CA TYR A 146 -9.38 -13.60 -14.86
C TYR A 146 -10.18 -14.42 -13.87
N VAL A 147 -9.88 -15.71 -13.81
CA VAL A 147 -10.45 -16.65 -12.85
C VAL A 147 -9.34 -17.41 -12.14
N PHE A 148 -9.61 -17.81 -10.91
CA PHE A 148 -8.73 -18.61 -10.10
C PHE A 148 -9.38 -19.95 -9.81
N THR A 149 -8.63 -21.02 -10.01
CA THR A 149 -9.06 -22.38 -9.68
C THR A 149 -8.17 -22.95 -8.58
N VAL A 150 -8.80 -23.44 -7.51
CA VAL A 150 -8.14 -24.26 -6.48
C VAL A 150 -8.62 -25.69 -6.60
N THR A 151 -7.68 -26.64 -6.57
CA THR A 151 -7.98 -28.08 -6.63
C THR A 151 -7.40 -28.80 -5.43
N ASN A 152 -8.19 -29.69 -4.82
CA ASN A 152 -7.74 -30.66 -3.83
C ASN A 152 -8.32 -32.04 -4.19
N ALA A 153 -7.48 -33.08 -4.19
CA ALA A 153 -7.88 -34.48 -4.43
C ALA A 153 -8.79 -34.72 -5.67
N GLY A 154 -8.65 -33.91 -6.72
CA GLY A 154 -9.44 -34.00 -7.96
C GLY A 154 -10.73 -33.19 -7.98
N VAL A 155 -11.11 -32.53 -6.88
CA VAL A 155 -12.22 -31.57 -6.82
C VAL A 155 -11.68 -30.16 -7.03
N GLY A 156 -12.21 -29.46 -8.05
CA GLY A 156 -11.84 -28.08 -8.39
C GLY A 156 -12.95 -27.09 -8.06
N VAL A 157 -12.60 -25.99 -7.42
CA VAL A 157 -13.49 -24.83 -7.20
C VAL A 157 -12.92 -23.62 -7.93
N VAL A 158 -13.79 -22.96 -8.70
CA VAL A 158 -13.46 -21.78 -9.50
C VAL A 158 -13.98 -20.52 -8.80
N SER A 159 -13.21 -19.44 -8.84
CA SER A 159 -13.59 -18.14 -8.30
C SER A 159 -14.71 -17.48 -9.09
N THR A 160 -15.26 -16.40 -8.56
CA THR A 160 -15.96 -15.42 -9.40
C THR A 160 -14.99 -14.81 -10.41
N VAL A 161 -15.53 -14.28 -11.50
CA VAL A 161 -14.76 -13.59 -12.54
C VAL A 161 -14.31 -12.23 -12.03
N ALA A 162 -13.02 -11.91 -12.20
CA ALA A 162 -12.48 -10.57 -12.03
C ALA A 162 -12.01 -10.02 -13.39
N THR A 163 -12.54 -8.87 -13.79
CA THR A 163 -12.21 -8.24 -15.08
C THR A 163 -11.08 -7.23 -14.91
N LEU A 164 -10.02 -7.34 -15.72
CA LEU A 164 -9.02 -6.30 -15.90
C LEU A 164 -9.41 -5.40 -17.06
N THR A 165 -9.70 -4.14 -16.77
CA THR A 165 -9.84 -3.08 -17.79
C THR A 165 -8.52 -2.34 -17.88
N VAL A 166 -7.90 -2.32 -19.07
CA VAL A 166 -6.68 -1.55 -19.34
C VAL A 166 -7.04 -0.34 -20.21
N LEU A 167 -6.70 0.85 -19.72
CA LEU A 167 -6.91 2.12 -20.39
C LEU A 167 -5.61 2.57 -21.06
N ALA A 168 -5.73 3.09 -22.29
CA ALA A 168 -4.59 3.63 -23.02
C ALA A 168 -3.99 4.86 -22.31
N THR A 169 -2.68 5.04 -22.44
CA THR A 169 -1.97 6.21 -21.92
C THR A 169 -1.80 7.30 -22.98
N ASN A 170 -1.52 8.51 -22.53
CA ASN A 170 -1.12 9.64 -23.36
C ASN A 170 0.33 10.08 -23.06
N PRO A 171 0.98 10.80 -24.00
CA PRO A 171 2.31 11.33 -23.78
C PRO A 171 2.41 12.19 -22.49
N PRO A 172 3.59 12.23 -21.84
CA PRO A 172 3.81 13.08 -20.69
C PRO A 172 3.70 14.57 -21.07
N GLU A 173 3.20 15.37 -20.13
CA GLU A 173 3.03 16.82 -20.26
C GLU A 173 3.68 17.56 -19.08
N ASN A 174 3.88 18.88 -19.24
CA ASN A 174 4.07 19.76 -18.09
C ASN A 174 2.71 20.30 -17.64
N ILE A 175 2.22 19.81 -16.52
CA ILE A 175 0.87 20.12 -16.01
C ILE A 175 1.01 21.22 -14.96
N THR A 176 0.43 22.39 -15.25
CA THR A 176 0.60 23.59 -14.43
C THR A 176 -0.66 23.88 -13.60
N MET A 177 -0.50 24.53 -12.46
CA MET A 177 -1.60 25.10 -11.67
C MET A 177 -1.39 26.59 -11.52
N SER A 178 -2.44 27.37 -11.80
CA SER A 178 -2.42 28.85 -11.77
C SER A 178 -3.46 29.44 -10.83
N VAL A 179 -4.07 28.62 -9.97
CA VAL A 179 -5.21 29.02 -9.13
C VAL A 179 -4.85 28.96 -7.64
N GLN A 180 -5.54 29.81 -6.87
CA GLN A 180 -5.56 29.71 -5.43
C GLN A 180 -6.63 28.69 -5.02
N GLN A 181 -6.24 27.47 -4.65
CA GLN A 181 -7.22 26.45 -4.25
C GLN A 181 -8.12 26.96 -3.10
N ALA A 182 -9.34 26.40 -2.98
CA ALA A 182 -10.20 26.61 -1.82
C ALA A 182 -9.82 25.67 -0.66
N GLN A 183 -10.28 25.94 0.56
CA GLN A 183 -9.88 25.18 1.76
C GLN A 183 -10.28 23.70 1.71
N ASN A 184 -11.41 23.39 1.08
CA ASN A 184 -11.95 22.03 0.92
C ASN A 184 -11.34 21.25 -0.26
N MET A 185 -10.45 21.89 -1.04
CA MET A 185 -9.80 21.29 -2.20
C MET A 185 -8.40 20.77 -1.85
N ASP A 186 -7.92 19.80 -2.63
CA ASP A 186 -6.56 19.28 -2.62
C ASP A 186 -6.23 18.64 -3.98
N TRP A 187 -5.02 18.09 -4.13
CA TRP A 187 -4.59 17.44 -5.37
C TRP A 187 -5.38 16.18 -5.76
N ASN A 188 -6.21 15.62 -4.88
CA ASN A 188 -7.04 14.45 -5.19
C ASN A 188 -8.38 14.81 -5.83
N ASN A 189 -8.88 16.03 -5.64
CA ASN A 189 -10.26 16.39 -5.96
C ASN A 189 -10.44 17.67 -6.81
N GLY A 190 -9.36 18.40 -7.11
CA GLY A 190 -9.44 19.65 -7.87
C GLY A 190 -9.18 19.54 -9.38
N PRO A 191 -10.04 20.14 -10.24
CA PRO A 191 -9.75 20.38 -11.65
C PRO A 191 -8.82 21.60 -11.84
N ASP A 192 -7.97 21.87 -10.85
CA ASP A 192 -7.18 23.10 -10.72
C ASP A 192 -5.93 23.09 -11.62
N TRP A 193 -5.66 21.95 -12.23
CA TRP A 193 -4.54 21.71 -13.13
C TRP A 193 -4.91 22.03 -14.58
N SER A 194 -3.92 22.38 -15.39
CA SER A 194 -4.09 22.80 -16.78
C SER A 194 -4.73 21.75 -17.70
N ASP A 195 -4.69 20.48 -17.30
CA ASP A 195 -5.36 19.38 -18.01
C ASP A 195 -6.77 19.07 -17.50
N GLY A 196 -7.23 19.77 -16.46
CA GLY A 196 -8.55 19.61 -15.85
C GLY A 196 -8.73 18.31 -15.07
N LEU A 197 -7.65 17.57 -14.79
CA LEU A 197 -7.70 16.28 -14.10
C LEU A 197 -7.10 16.39 -12.68
N ALA A 198 -7.59 15.56 -11.77
CA ALA A 198 -6.91 15.32 -10.50
C ALA A 198 -5.56 14.62 -10.73
N VAL A 199 -4.56 14.90 -9.90
CA VAL A 199 -3.18 14.40 -10.07
C VAL A 199 -3.11 12.88 -10.11
N LEU A 200 -3.95 12.19 -9.32
CA LEU A 200 -4.01 10.72 -9.34
C LEU A 200 -4.46 10.16 -10.69
N VAL A 201 -5.34 10.88 -11.40
CA VAL A 201 -5.84 10.48 -12.71
C VAL A 201 -4.80 10.80 -13.77
N SER A 202 -4.28 12.03 -13.79
CA SER A 202 -3.29 12.45 -14.79
C SER A 202 -1.95 11.74 -14.64
N SER A 203 -1.52 11.34 -13.44
CA SER A 203 -0.28 10.57 -13.26
C SER A 203 -0.37 9.15 -13.83
N GLY A 204 -1.57 8.54 -13.83
CA GLY A 204 -1.83 7.26 -14.48
C GLY A 204 -2.07 7.40 -15.98
N PHE A 205 -2.85 8.41 -16.37
CA PHE A 205 -3.24 8.65 -17.76
C PHE A 205 -2.09 9.18 -18.64
N LYS A 206 -1.23 10.03 -18.09
CA LYS A 206 -0.08 10.65 -18.76
C LYS A 206 1.21 10.34 -17.97
N PRO A 207 1.63 9.07 -17.92
CA PRO A 207 2.76 8.65 -17.10
C PRO A 207 4.02 9.40 -17.50
N GLY A 208 4.75 9.89 -16.49
CA GLY A 208 5.96 10.70 -16.68
C GLY A 208 5.73 12.22 -16.74
N SER A 209 4.49 12.69 -16.66
CA SER A 209 4.20 14.13 -16.56
C SER A 209 4.84 14.76 -15.33
N THR A 210 5.26 16.02 -15.48
CA THR A 210 5.71 16.89 -14.38
C THR A 210 4.58 17.81 -13.95
N TYR A 211 4.61 18.23 -12.69
CA TYR A 211 3.62 19.15 -12.12
C TYR A 211 4.30 20.44 -11.70
N GLU A 212 3.63 21.57 -11.88
CA GLU A 212 4.22 22.88 -11.60
C GLU A 212 3.16 23.81 -10.99
N ILE A 213 3.46 24.34 -9.79
CA ILE A 213 2.70 25.38 -9.13
C ILE A 213 3.29 26.70 -9.56
N LEU A 214 2.56 27.45 -10.39
CA LEU A 214 3.02 28.74 -10.88
C LEU A 214 3.00 29.78 -9.75
N ALA A 215 3.80 30.83 -9.92
CA ALA A 215 3.71 32.02 -9.08
C ALA A 215 2.26 32.52 -9.00
N GLY A 216 1.78 32.76 -7.78
CA GLY A 216 0.40 33.18 -7.55
C GLY A 216 -0.60 32.05 -7.38
N ALA A 217 -0.20 30.79 -7.53
CA ALA A 217 -1.02 29.62 -7.25
C ALA A 217 -0.79 29.07 -5.84
N ARG A 218 -1.77 28.32 -5.34
CA ARG A 218 -1.65 27.64 -4.03
C ARG A 218 -2.25 26.25 -4.10
N LEU A 219 -1.43 25.27 -3.77
CA LEU A 219 -1.82 23.87 -3.62
C LEU A 219 -2.11 23.58 -2.16
N ARG A 220 -3.10 22.73 -1.88
CA ARG A 220 -3.34 22.16 -0.56
C ARG A 220 -3.12 20.65 -0.59
N THR A 221 -2.44 20.13 0.43
CA THR A 221 -2.27 18.67 0.61
C THR A 221 -3.57 18.06 1.14
N PRO A 222 -3.90 16.78 0.93
CA PRO A 222 -5.13 16.18 1.44
C PRO A 222 -5.16 16.07 2.97
N THR A 223 -6.35 15.83 3.56
CA THR A 223 -6.56 15.68 5.02
C THR A 223 -6.75 14.22 5.48
N ASN A 224 -6.80 13.24 4.57
CA ASN A 224 -7.16 11.86 4.91
C ASN A 224 -5.96 10.99 5.30
N THR A 225 -6.22 9.88 5.99
CA THR A 225 -5.21 8.93 6.52
C THR A 225 -4.58 8.03 5.45
N LEU A 226 -5.09 8.04 4.22
CA LEU A 226 -4.55 7.26 3.09
C LEU A 226 -3.44 8.04 2.40
N GLY A 227 -2.35 8.26 3.14
CA GLY A 227 -1.03 8.68 2.65
C GLY A 227 -1.00 10.05 1.97
N GLY A 228 -0.36 11.04 2.61
CA GLY A 228 0.00 12.32 1.98
C GLY A 228 1.04 12.20 0.86
N THR A 229 1.06 11.11 0.11
CA THR A 229 1.96 10.93 -1.04
C THR A 229 1.42 11.69 -2.23
N PHE A 230 2.22 12.59 -2.78
CA PHE A 230 1.91 13.22 -4.05
C PHE A 230 1.92 12.16 -5.18
N PRO A 231 0.84 12.01 -5.97
CA PRO A 231 0.78 10.93 -6.98
C PRO A 231 1.76 11.11 -8.15
N GLY A 232 2.14 12.35 -8.47
CA GLY A 232 3.09 12.65 -9.53
C GLY A 232 4.53 12.29 -9.16
N ASN A 233 5.40 12.16 -10.18
CA ASN A 233 6.82 11.84 -9.96
C ASN A 233 7.63 13.06 -9.51
N GLN A 234 7.20 14.25 -9.90
CA GLN A 234 7.87 15.51 -9.58
C GLN A 234 6.84 16.61 -9.49
N ILE A 235 7.02 17.53 -8.55
CA ILE A 235 6.31 18.81 -8.51
C ILE A 235 7.29 19.97 -8.29
N THR A 236 7.17 21.02 -9.09
CA THR A 236 7.92 22.28 -8.94
C THR A 236 7.02 23.35 -8.32
N VAL A 237 7.58 24.17 -7.43
CA VAL A 237 6.91 25.33 -6.84
C VAL A 237 7.67 26.59 -7.22
N ASP A 238 7.11 27.36 -8.13
CA ASP A 238 7.72 28.59 -8.63
C ASP A 238 7.40 29.79 -7.76
N GLY A 239 8.31 30.76 -7.70
CA GLY A 239 8.01 32.04 -7.09
C GLY A 239 9.19 32.99 -7.10
N SER A 240 8.97 34.19 -6.56
CA SER A 240 9.98 35.23 -6.40
C SER A 240 11.06 34.88 -5.37
N GLY A 241 10.83 33.86 -4.53
CA GLY A 241 11.64 33.54 -3.36
C GLY A 241 11.47 34.54 -2.22
N VAL A 242 10.55 35.50 -2.32
CA VAL A 242 10.28 36.47 -1.25
C VAL A 242 9.08 35.98 -0.46
N PHE A 243 9.23 35.85 0.87
CA PHE A 243 8.14 35.44 1.74
C PHE A 243 6.91 36.33 1.59
N VAL A 244 5.73 35.71 1.47
CA VAL A 244 4.45 36.41 1.54
C VAL A 244 3.46 35.64 2.39
N ASN A 245 2.83 36.34 3.33
CA ASN A 245 1.74 35.78 4.11
C ASN A 245 0.40 35.95 3.38
N ASN A 246 -0.06 34.89 2.72
CA ASN A 246 -1.33 34.77 1.97
C ASN A 246 -1.48 35.64 0.71
N ASN A 247 -2.03 35.02 -0.35
CA ASN A 247 -2.63 35.66 -1.54
C ASN A 247 -1.76 36.72 -2.27
N ASP A 248 -0.49 36.41 -2.55
CA ASP A 248 0.28 37.14 -3.56
C ASP A 248 0.27 36.40 -4.89
N THR A 249 0.36 37.16 -5.97
CA THR A 249 0.58 36.77 -7.36
C THR A 249 2.03 36.40 -7.69
N THR A 250 3.01 36.71 -6.82
CA THR A 250 4.45 36.52 -7.14
C THR A 250 5.06 35.23 -6.61
N ILE A 251 4.38 34.49 -5.74
CA ILE A 251 4.90 33.27 -5.12
C ILE A 251 3.89 32.13 -5.18
N GLY A 252 4.34 30.96 -5.61
CA GLY A 252 3.59 29.72 -5.54
C GLY A 252 3.71 29.10 -4.16
N GLU A 253 2.65 28.46 -3.67
CA GLU A 253 2.58 27.94 -2.32
C GLU A 253 2.11 26.49 -2.28
N ILE A 254 2.75 25.66 -1.45
CA ILE A 254 2.15 24.43 -0.92
C ILE A 254 1.69 24.69 0.52
N ARG A 255 0.40 24.50 0.77
CA ARG A 255 -0.18 24.57 2.11
C ARG A 255 -0.50 23.18 2.63
N LEU A 256 0.18 22.81 3.72
CA LEU A 256 0.02 21.53 4.38
C LEU A 256 -1.31 21.51 5.16
N LYS A 257 -2.08 20.44 4.99
CA LYS A 257 -3.29 20.12 5.77
C LYS A 257 -3.19 18.79 6.56
N HIS A 258 -2.07 18.08 6.45
CA HIS A 258 -1.88 16.74 7.04
C HIS A 258 -0.49 16.60 7.65
N ALA A 259 -0.39 15.74 8.67
CA ALA A 259 0.81 15.56 9.49
C ALA A 259 2.01 15.01 8.72
N SER A 260 1.80 14.23 7.66
CA SER A 260 2.91 13.69 6.87
C SER A 260 2.60 13.66 5.39
N VAL A 261 3.51 14.21 4.61
CA VAL A 261 3.41 14.40 3.17
C VAL A 261 4.70 13.89 2.52
N TYR A 262 4.56 13.05 1.49
CA TYR A 262 5.68 12.44 0.79
C TYR A 262 5.70 12.90 -0.67
N PHE A 263 6.84 13.44 -1.10
CA PHE A 263 7.09 13.79 -2.49
C PHE A 263 8.21 12.92 -3.04
N LYS A 264 7.95 12.18 -4.12
CA LYS A 264 9.04 11.47 -4.83
C LYS A 264 10.14 12.44 -5.21
N LYS A 265 9.76 13.65 -5.67
CA LYS A 265 10.63 14.80 -5.85
C LYS A 265 9.82 16.10 -5.75
N LEU A 266 10.22 16.97 -4.84
CA LEU A 266 9.70 18.34 -4.70
C LEU A 266 10.81 19.31 -5.09
N ILE A 267 10.57 20.19 -6.06
CA ILE A 267 11.52 21.21 -6.49
C ILE A 267 11.01 22.57 -6.02
N MET A 268 11.80 23.25 -5.20
CA MET A 268 11.50 24.60 -4.73
C MET A 268 12.27 25.62 -5.56
N ASN A 269 11.57 26.24 -6.51
CA ASN A 269 12.10 27.21 -7.46
C ASN A 269 11.62 28.62 -7.10
N GLY A 270 11.79 29.00 -5.83
CA GLY A 270 11.38 30.30 -5.30
C GLY A 270 9.95 30.33 -4.73
N GLY A 271 9.25 29.19 -4.74
CA GLY A 271 7.99 29.01 -4.03
C GLY A 271 8.15 28.91 -2.50
N GLN A 272 7.02 28.85 -1.80
CA GLN A 272 6.96 28.73 -0.34
C GLN A 272 6.16 27.52 0.15
N ILE A 273 6.37 27.14 1.41
CA ILE A 273 5.57 26.13 2.11
C ILE A 273 4.95 26.75 3.36
N ASP A 274 3.64 26.62 3.46
CA ASP A 274 2.81 27.04 4.59
C ASP A 274 2.37 25.81 5.39
N GLN A 275 2.69 25.76 6.68
CA GLN A 275 2.04 24.80 7.56
C GLN A 275 0.70 25.33 8.08
N GLY A 276 -0.37 24.92 7.39
CA GLY A 276 -1.76 25.27 7.67
C GLY A 276 -2.49 24.38 8.67
N ASP A 277 -1.90 23.25 9.09
CA ASP A 277 -2.47 22.32 10.08
C ASP A 277 -1.79 22.44 11.45
N ASN A 278 -2.52 22.07 12.51
CA ASN A 278 -2.03 22.15 13.89
C ASN A 278 -1.14 20.97 14.31
N SER A 279 -1.02 19.94 13.47
CA SER A 279 -0.04 18.87 13.69
C SER A 279 1.36 19.26 13.24
N VAL A 280 2.36 18.42 13.53
CA VAL A 280 3.70 18.57 12.94
C VAL A 280 3.59 18.28 11.46
N GLY A 281 3.92 19.24 10.60
CA GLY A 281 3.93 19.07 9.14
C GLY A 281 5.22 18.38 8.71
N ILE A 282 5.17 17.07 8.50
CA ILE A 282 6.32 16.27 8.07
C ILE A 282 6.38 16.25 6.54
N ILE A 283 7.53 16.62 5.99
CA ILE A 283 7.83 16.52 4.56
C ILE A 283 8.91 15.46 4.35
N ALA A 284 8.57 14.42 3.59
CA ALA A 284 9.43 13.27 3.32
C ALA A 284 9.64 13.07 1.80
N GLY A 285 10.62 12.23 1.46
CA GLY A 285 11.00 11.92 0.08
C GLY A 285 12.22 12.70 -0.37
N GLU A 286 12.18 13.38 -1.52
CA GLU A 286 13.27 14.24 -2.02
C GLU A 286 12.78 15.69 -2.13
N MET A 287 13.61 16.64 -1.70
CA MET A 287 13.34 18.07 -1.82
C MET A 287 14.59 18.80 -2.33
N ASP A 288 14.49 19.38 -3.53
CA ASP A 288 15.56 20.09 -4.22
C ASP A 288 15.33 21.61 -4.14
N ILE A 289 16.26 22.34 -3.52
CA ILE A 289 16.13 23.77 -3.27
C ILE A 289 16.96 24.55 -4.30
N LEU A 290 16.31 25.12 -5.30
CA LEU A 290 16.97 25.82 -6.41
C LEU A 290 17.05 27.33 -6.22
N ALA A 291 16.12 27.91 -5.46
CA ALA A 291 16.10 29.33 -5.10
C ALA A 291 15.64 29.53 -3.64
N ASN A 292 15.63 30.78 -3.15
CA ASN A 292 15.21 31.06 -1.79
C ASN A 292 13.79 30.52 -1.54
N THR A 293 13.64 29.72 -0.50
CA THR A 293 12.42 28.97 -0.20
C THR A 293 11.95 29.33 1.20
N PRO A 294 10.92 30.19 1.31
CA PRO A 294 10.29 30.46 2.59
C PRO A 294 9.52 29.23 3.10
N LEU A 295 9.85 28.81 4.31
CA LEU A 295 9.09 27.85 5.09
C LEU A 295 8.49 28.62 6.26
N TYR A 296 7.16 28.60 6.38
CA TYR A 296 6.50 29.42 7.39
C TYR A 296 5.30 28.74 8.02
N VAL A 297 4.92 29.29 9.17
CA VAL A 297 3.72 28.90 9.91
C VAL A 297 2.88 30.16 10.17
N ASP A 298 1.57 30.10 9.91
CA ASP A 298 0.63 31.16 10.28
C ASP A 298 0.07 30.98 11.71
N ASN A 299 -0.58 32.02 12.23
CA ASN A 299 -1.23 32.02 13.56
C ASN A 299 -2.77 31.92 13.47
N ALA A 300 -3.32 31.36 12.39
CA ALA A 300 -4.78 31.29 12.25
C ALA A 300 -5.46 30.48 13.38
N ALA A 301 -4.69 29.71 14.18
CA ALA A 301 -5.21 28.87 15.26
C ALA A 301 -4.63 29.15 16.67
N GLY A 302 -3.79 30.16 16.88
CA GLY A 302 -3.28 30.48 18.23
C GLY A 302 -2.31 29.44 18.83
N GLN A 303 -1.74 28.57 18.01
CA GLN A 303 -0.81 27.51 18.41
C GLN A 303 0.44 27.59 17.51
N ASP A 304 1.61 27.39 18.11
CA ASP A 304 2.85 27.29 17.36
C ASP A 304 2.85 25.95 16.61
N ARG A 305 3.01 26.01 15.28
CA ARG A 305 3.01 24.84 14.40
C ARG A 305 4.44 24.48 14.02
N GLN A 306 4.72 23.19 13.89
CA GLN A 306 6.05 22.68 13.61
C GLN A 306 6.13 22.17 12.17
N ILE A 307 7.26 22.37 11.51
CA ILE A 307 7.62 21.66 10.28
C ILE A 307 8.77 20.71 10.59
N GLN A 308 8.68 19.50 10.07
CA GLN A 308 9.78 18.54 10.10
C GLN A 308 10.15 18.14 8.67
N ILE A 309 11.43 18.15 8.35
CA ILE A 309 11.95 17.69 7.06
C ILE A 309 12.70 16.39 7.25
N ASP A 310 12.02 15.30 6.87
CA ASP A 310 12.57 13.95 6.74
C ASP A 310 13.14 13.69 5.33
N ALA A 311 12.86 14.61 4.40
CA ALA A 311 13.27 14.48 3.00
C ALA A 311 14.80 14.51 2.84
N TRP A 312 15.29 13.83 1.80
CA TRP A 312 16.62 14.06 1.27
C TRP A 312 16.65 15.43 0.61
N LEU A 313 17.34 16.37 1.29
CA LEU A 313 17.51 17.74 0.82
C LEU A 313 18.72 17.86 -0.11
N THR A 314 18.54 18.60 -1.21
CA THR A 314 19.58 18.93 -2.21
C THR A 314 19.45 20.37 -2.67
N GLY A 315 20.37 20.82 -3.52
CA GLY A 315 20.31 22.14 -4.15
C GLY A 315 21.16 23.19 -3.44
N SER A 316 21.26 24.37 -4.06
CA SER A 316 22.12 25.48 -3.64
C SER A 316 21.37 26.79 -3.35
N GLY A 317 20.04 26.77 -3.42
CA GLY A 317 19.20 27.89 -3.00
C GLY A 317 19.15 28.03 -1.48
N ASN A 318 18.45 29.04 -0.98
CA ASN A 318 18.37 29.28 0.47
C ASN A 318 17.07 28.72 1.05
N ILE A 319 17.08 28.30 2.31
CA ILE A 319 15.86 28.02 3.07
C ILE A 319 15.70 29.12 4.11
N GLU A 320 14.58 29.83 4.06
CA GLU A 320 14.23 30.86 5.04
C GLU A 320 13.15 30.33 5.99
N TRP A 321 13.43 30.31 7.29
CA TRP A 321 12.48 29.89 8.31
C TRP A 321 11.79 31.08 8.99
N ARG A 322 10.45 31.05 9.00
CA ARG A 322 9.61 32.07 9.64
C ARG A 322 8.53 31.46 10.51
N GLN A 323 8.77 31.42 11.80
CA GLN A 323 7.74 31.19 12.81
C GLN A 323 6.96 32.48 13.10
N TYR A 324 5.71 32.36 13.54
CA TYR A 324 4.91 33.50 13.96
C TYR A 324 5.28 34.04 15.36
N SER A 325 5.60 33.15 16.29
CA SER A 325 5.86 33.46 17.70
C SER A 325 7.35 33.47 17.99
N ALA A 326 7.80 34.37 18.89
CA ALA A 326 9.15 34.38 19.44
C ALA A 326 9.28 33.51 20.70
N ALA A 327 8.25 32.71 21.02
CA ALA A 327 8.24 31.83 22.19
C ALA A 327 9.02 30.52 21.97
N PHE A 328 9.48 30.25 20.75
CA PHE A 328 10.25 29.05 20.38
C PHE A 328 9.57 27.73 20.76
N THR A 329 8.23 27.67 20.77
CA THR A 329 7.50 26.44 21.15
C THR A 329 7.19 25.52 19.98
N ALA A 330 7.46 25.93 18.74
CA ALA A 330 7.49 25.06 17.57
C ALA A 330 8.61 25.45 16.59
N ASN A 331 9.23 24.45 15.98
CA ASN A 331 10.53 24.60 15.31
C ASN A 331 10.45 24.18 13.83
N LEU A 332 11.45 24.57 13.05
CA LEU A 332 11.81 23.82 11.85
C LEU A 332 12.79 22.73 12.27
N ASN A 333 12.38 21.47 12.23
CA ASN A 333 13.25 20.35 12.58
C ASN A 333 13.76 19.61 11.34
N ILE A 334 15.07 19.47 11.21
CA ILE A 334 15.71 18.67 10.15
C ILE A 334 16.20 17.35 10.75
N THR A 335 15.62 16.26 10.28
CA THR A 335 15.86 14.89 10.75
C THR A 335 16.59 14.06 9.70
N GLY A 336 16.45 14.41 8.42
CA GLY A 336 17.09 13.72 7.30
C GLY A 336 18.62 13.71 7.43
N THR A 337 19.21 12.51 7.48
CA THR A 337 20.67 12.33 7.67
C THR A 337 21.46 12.18 6.38
N SER A 338 20.77 12.03 5.24
CA SER A 338 21.38 11.89 3.90
C SER A 338 21.48 13.22 3.15
N ASN A 339 21.32 14.35 3.83
CA ASN A 339 21.27 15.68 3.23
C ASN A 339 22.57 16.04 2.47
N THR A 340 22.44 16.46 1.20
CA THR A 340 23.53 17.01 0.37
C THR A 340 23.28 18.46 -0.09
N PHE A 341 22.31 19.13 0.52
CA PHE A 341 22.04 20.56 0.40
C PHE A 341 23.31 21.36 0.67
N SER A 342 23.59 22.31 -0.21
CA SER A 342 24.77 23.19 -0.18
C SER A 342 24.42 24.67 -0.06
N GLY A 343 23.14 24.99 0.14
CA GLY A 343 22.62 26.34 0.25
C GLY A 343 22.76 26.95 1.64
N GLN A 344 22.07 28.06 1.90
CA GLN A 344 22.07 28.72 3.21
C GLN A 344 20.82 28.38 4.02
N TRP A 345 20.98 28.18 5.33
CA TRP A 345 19.89 28.25 6.31
C TRP A 345 19.77 29.68 6.83
N HIS A 346 18.63 30.32 6.62
CA HIS A 346 18.33 31.63 7.17
C HIS A 346 17.17 31.52 8.16
N VAL A 347 17.48 31.65 9.44
CA VAL A 347 16.52 31.62 10.54
C VAL A 347 16.10 33.05 10.83
N PHE A 348 15.04 33.51 10.14
CA PHE A 348 14.52 34.85 10.33
C PHE A 348 13.79 34.98 11.67
N GLN A 349 12.95 33.99 12.00
CA GLN A 349 12.22 33.95 13.27
C GLN A 349 11.88 32.51 13.67
N GLY A 350 12.04 32.18 14.95
CA GLY A 350 11.80 30.84 15.50
C GLY A 350 13.07 30.00 15.60
N ALA A 351 12.95 28.72 15.95
CA ALA A 351 14.12 27.86 16.09
C ALA A 351 14.31 26.91 14.91
N LEU A 352 15.55 26.82 14.41
CA LEU A 352 16.02 25.73 13.57
C LEU A 352 16.63 24.65 14.47
N LEU A 353 16.09 23.44 14.37
CA LEU A 353 16.57 22.26 15.08
C LEU A 353 17.20 21.28 14.08
N GLY A 354 18.45 20.91 14.32
CA GLY A 354 19.09 19.77 13.66
C GLY A 354 19.08 18.55 14.57
N SER A 355 17.99 17.76 14.56
CA SER A 355 17.90 16.57 15.43
C SER A 355 18.50 15.32 14.79
N GLY A 356 18.55 15.24 13.46
CA GLY A 356 19.26 14.19 12.75
C GLY A 356 20.77 14.45 12.73
N THR A 357 21.60 13.42 12.90
CA THR A 357 23.06 13.59 12.86
C THR A 357 23.50 14.23 11.54
N ASN A 358 24.22 15.36 11.62
CA ASN A 358 24.70 16.14 10.46
C ASN A 358 23.60 16.62 9.50
N SER A 359 22.35 16.65 9.95
CA SER A 359 21.17 16.97 9.13
C SER A 359 21.17 18.36 8.51
N LEU A 360 21.83 19.35 9.13
CA LEU A 360 21.97 20.70 8.59
C LEU A 360 23.07 20.82 7.52
N GLY A 361 23.87 19.78 7.29
CA GLY A 361 24.98 19.79 6.33
C GLY A 361 26.16 20.68 6.74
N THR A 362 26.96 21.10 5.75
CA THR A 362 28.12 22.01 5.90
C THR A 362 27.81 23.43 5.44
N ASN A 363 26.54 23.83 5.58
CA ASN A 363 25.95 25.02 5.00
C ASN A 363 26.20 26.28 5.82
N ASP A 364 26.12 27.45 5.19
CA ASP A 364 26.03 28.71 5.93
C ASP A 364 24.74 28.76 6.74
N ILE A 365 24.82 29.25 7.98
CA ILE A 365 23.67 29.44 8.87
C ILE A 365 23.67 30.89 9.36
N THR A 366 22.60 31.61 9.05
CA THR A 366 22.34 32.95 9.59
C THR A 366 21.14 32.87 10.53
N VAL A 367 21.30 33.36 11.75
CA VAL A 367 20.24 33.44 12.76
C VAL A 367 20.01 34.90 13.11
N ASP A 368 18.81 35.39 12.80
CA ASP A 368 18.41 36.76 13.12
C ASP A 368 18.01 36.92 14.59
N ALA A 369 17.78 38.15 15.04
CA ALA A 369 17.58 38.47 16.47
C ALA A 369 16.38 37.79 17.13
N SER A 370 15.43 37.28 16.35
CA SER A 370 14.26 36.50 16.83
C SER A 370 14.37 35.02 16.48
N GLY A 371 15.56 34.57 16.10
CA GLY A 371 15.86 33.20 15.73
C GLY A 371 16.64 32.46 16.82
N ALA A 372 16.62 31.13 16.74
CA ALA A 372 17.47 30.25 17.53
C ALA A 372 17.98 29.08 16.69
N LEU A 373 19.13 28.53 17.09
CA LEU A 373 19.70 27.32 16.51
C LEU A 373 19.94 26.30 17.64
N GLU A 374 19.43 25.09 17.47
CA GLU A 374 19.67 23.96 18.36
C GLU A 374 20.08 22.73 17.55
N THR A 375 21.06 21.96 18.02
CA THR A 375 21.47 20.71 17.37
C THR A 375 21.70 19.62 18.39
N SER A 376 21.32 18.38 18.05
CA SER A 376 21.60 17.19 18.87
C SER A 376 23.03 16.65 18.68
N TYR A 377 23.82 17.33 17.85
CA TYR A 377 25.16 16.96 17.44
C TYR A 377 26.08 18.17 17.38
N ASN A 378 27.39 17.94 17.47
CA ASN A 378 28.38 18.98 17.27
C ASN A 378 28.38 19.42 15.81
N VAL A 379 28.07 20.70 15.56
CA VAL A 379 28.14 21.27 14.21
C VAL A 379 29.62 21.45 13.82
N ASN A 380 30.17 20.46 13.13
CA ASN A 380 31.52 20.51 12.57
C ASN A 380 31.44 21.01 11.12
N ASN A 381 31.37 22.33 10.94
CA ASN A 381 31.28 22.92 9.62
C ASN A 381 32.62 23.57 9.21
N THR A 382 33.40 22.90 8.36
CA THR A 382 34.69 23.42 7.87
C THR A 382 34.55 24.39 6.71
N SER A 383 33.34 24.54 6.14
CA SER A 383 33.14 25.22 4.86
C SER A 383 32.02 26.27 4.87
N GLY A 384 31.23 26.34 5.94
CA GLY A 384 30.21 27.36 6.15
C GLY A 384 30.49 28.21 7.39
N SER A 385 29.74 29.30 7.49
CA SER A 385 29.77 30.31 8.54
C SER A 385 28.53 30.22 9.42
N LEU A 386 28.69 30.59 10.69
CA LEU A 386 27.58 30.80 11.62
C LEU A 386 27.53 32.29 11.97
N VAL A 387 26.44 32.95 11.59
CA VAL A 387 26.19 34.36 11.92
C VAL A 387 25.02 34.44 12.90
N LEU A 388 25.26 35.04 14.07
CA LEU A 388 24.25 35.28 15.10
C LEU A 388 24.05 36.79 15.22
N ASN A 389 22.90 37.29 14.78
CA ASN A 389 22.57 38.72 14.74
C ASN A 389 21.77 39.21 15.97
N GLY A 390 21.68 38.40 17.02
CA GLY A 390 20.96 38.72 18.27
C GLY A 390 21.62 38.12 19.49
#